data_AF-A0A845RJQ9-F1
#
_entry.id   AF-A0A845RJQ9-F1
#
_cell.length_a   1.000
_cell.length_b   1.000
_cell.length_c   1.000
_cell.angle_alpha   90.00
_cell.angle_beta   90.00
_cell.angle_gamma   90.00
#
_symmetry.space_group_name_H-M   'P 1'
#
loop_
_entity.id
_entity.type
_entity.pdbx_description
1 polymer ?
#
loop_
_entity_poly.entity_id
_entity_poly.type
_entity_poly.pdbx_seq_one_letter_code
_entity_poly.pdbx_strand_id
1 'polypeptide(L)'
;MITLPCAEDLRRGEIRGLPLSSSHYITSSFDVLPEILCKQIFMVSQGLFDLVTLYLGETEYRNFFLEDDQGRQAFYYIPQLPLMDCLSEQSRSNPDKSWIERTIIKAGRDYPDIFQISGIRDRAYILSLPFAESLLRRGAGGFFLEEAAVEEKPDTEKNLHMGGREL
;
A
#
# COMPACT_ATOMS: atom_id res chain seq x y z
N MET A 1 -0.33 -11.76 -0.17
CA MET A 1 -0.75 -10.37 0.17
C MET A 1 -0.72 -9.57 -1.13
N ILE A 2 -1.18 -8.33 -1.12
CA ILE A 2 -1.14 -7.46 -2.31
C ILE A 2 -0.35 -6.20 -1.99
N THR A 3 0.57 -5.84 -2.86
CA THR A 3 1.28 -4.55 -2.80
C THR A 3 0.54 -3.53 -3.63
N LEU A 4 0.46 -2.30 -3.12
CA LEU A 4 0.06 -1.13 -3.88
C LEU A 4 1.33 -0.29 -4.11
N PRO A 5 2.05 -0.52 -5.23
CA PRO A 5 3.22 0.26 -5.57
C PRO A 5 2.81 1.68 -5.95
N CYS A 6 3.52 2.69 -5.43
CA CYS A 6 3.22 4.10 -5.71
C CYS A 6 4.21 4.74 -6.69
N ALA A 7 4.78 3.92 -7.59
CA ALA A 7 5.73 4.34 -8.60
C ALA A 7 5.10 5.25 -9.67
N GLU A 8 5.98 6.02 -10.35
CA GLU A 8 5.79 7.21 -11.20
C GLU A 8 4.57 7.31 -12.14
N ASP A 9 3.87 6.23 -12.44
CA ASP A 9 3.03 6.11 -13.64
C ASP A 9 1.55 6.41 -13.41
N LEU A 10 1.26 7.48 -12.68
CA LEU A 10 -0.02 8.19 -12.83
C LEU A 10 0.20 9.19 -13.95
N ARG A 11 -0.03 8.73 -15.18
CA ARG A 11 0.43 9.29 -16.47
C ARG A 11 0.15 10.77 -16.78
N ARG A 12 -0.27 11.61 -15.84
CA ARG A 12 -0.33 13.08 -16.00
C ARG A 12 -0.48 13.94 -14.73
N GLY A 13 0.12 13.56 -13.60
CA GLY A 13 0.39 14.64 -12.64
C GLY A 13 1.32 14.36 -11.47
N GLU A 14 2.15 15.36 -11.21
CA GLU A 14 2.99 15.44 -10.02
C GLU A 14 2.20 16.14 -8.91
N ILE A 15 2.08 15.46 -7.76
CA ILE A 15 1.64 16.10 -6.52
C ILE A 15 2.86 16.80 -5.91
N ARG A 16 2.99 18.11 -6.12
CA ARG A 16 4.05 18.94 -5.54
C ARG A 16 3.57 19.62 -4.25
N GLY A 17 4.32 19.45 -3.17
CA GLY A 17 4.18 20.23 -1.93
C GLY A 17 2.88 19.99 -1.17
N LEU A 18 2.92 19.07 -0.19
CA LEU A 18 1.87 18.96 0.82
C LEU A 18 2.40 19.51 2.17
N PRO A 19 2.25 20.81 2.46
CA PRO A 19 2.22 21.26 3.85
C PRO A 19 1.04 20.59 4.58
N LEU A 20 1.17 20.30 5.87
CA LEU A 20 0.13 19.59 6.65
C LEU A 20 -0.94 20.54 7.22
N SER A 21 -0.99 21.81 6.78
CA SER A 21 -1.80 22.86 7.40
C SER A 21 -2.68 23.58 6.37
N SER A 22 -3.97 23.22 6.36
CA SER A 22 -5.12 23.90 5.72
C SER A 22 -5.17 23.99 4.18
N SER A 23 -6.26 23.47 3.59
CA SER A 23 -6.75 23.61 2.20
C SER A 23 -5.67 23.69 1.11
N HIS A 24 -5.41 22.58 0.43
CA HIS A 24 -4.31 22.49 -0.54
C HIS A 24 -4.82 22.15 -1.93
N TYR A 25 -4.22 22.81 -2.91
CA TYR A 25 -4.42 22.57 -4.33
C TYR A 25 -3.46 21.46 -4.77
N ILE A 26 -3.97 20.47 -5.50
CA ILE A 26 -3.10 19.50 -6.17
C ILE A 26 -3.04 19.90 -7.64
N THR A 27 -1.86 20.33 -8.09
CA THR A 27 -1.60 20.75 -9.49
C THR A 27 -1.40 19.54 -10.41
N SER A 28 -2.28 18.55 -10.32
CA SER A 28 -2.23 17.33 -11.12
C SER A 28 -3.44 17.30 -12.06
N SER A 29 -3.18 17.04 -13.34
CA SER A 29 -4.25 16.85 -14.32
C SER A 29 -4.67 15.39 -14.27
N PHE A 30 -5.79 15.13 -13.60
CA PHE A 30 -6.42 13.81 -13.62
C PHE A 30 -7.42 13.75 -14.78
N ASP A 31 -7.61 12.60 -15.45
CA ASP A 31 -8.79 12.46 -16.33
C ASP A 31 -10.06 12.30 -15.48
N VAL A 32 -9.94 11.57 -14.37
CA VAL A 32 -10.94 11.38 -13.32
C VAL A 32 -10.23 11.40 -11.97
N LEU A 33 -10.82 12.06 -10.97
CA LEU A 33 -10.26 12.07 -9.60
C LEU A 33 -10.13 10.63 -9.08
N PRO A 34 -8.94 10.18 -8.66
CA PRO A 34 -8.72 8.80 -8.26
C PRO A 34 -9.28 8.52 -6.87
N GLU A 35 -9.74 7.29 -6.64
CA GLU A 35 -10.30 6.90 -5.34
C GLU A 35 -9.21 6.70 -4.28
N ILE A 36 -7.98 6.38 -4.71
CA ILE A 36 -6.79 6.27 -3.85
C ILE A 36 -5.67 7.13 -4.44
N LEU A 37 -5.05 7.94 -3.59
CA LEU A 37 -3.78 8.61 -3.85
C LEU A 37 -2.75 8.02 -2.90
N CYS A 38 -1.57 7.64 -3.39
CA CYS A 38 -0.59 6.94 -2.54
C CYS A 38 0.87 7.39 -2.71
N LYS A 39 1.17 8.22 -3.73
CA LYS A 39 2.54 8.66 -4.05
C LYS A 39 3.22 9.39 -2.88
N GLN A 40 2.56 10.41 -2.34
CA GLN A 40 3.13 11.23 -1.24
C GLN A 40 2.57 10.86 0.12
N ILE A 41 1.33 10.38 0.17
CA ILE A 41 0.65 9.93 1.37
C ILE A 41 -0.55 9.10 0.92
N PHE A 42 -0.94 8.10 1.71
CA PHE A 42 -2.13 7.32 1.45
C PHE A 42 -3.37 8.17 1.78
N MET A 43 -4.14 8.49 0.75
CA MET A 43 -5.39 9.22 0.83
C MET A 43 -6.46 8.41 0.12
N VAL A 44 -7.66 8.42 0.70
CA VAL A 44 -8.82 7.75 0.11
C VAL A 44 -9.93 8.77 -0.09
N SER A 45 -10.66 8.66 -1.18
CA SER A 45 -11.82 9.51 -1.42
C SER A 45 -12.89 9.26 -0.35
N GLN A 46 -13.84 10.19 -0.26
CA GLN A 46 -15.03 10.00 0.56
C GLN A 46 -15.80 8.71 0.23
N GLY A 47 -15.80 8.27 -1.04
CA GLY A 47 -16.49 7.04 -1.47
C GLY A 47 -15.88 5.75 -0.89
N LEU A 48 -14.59 5.75 -0.59
CA LEU A 48 -13.89 4.62 0.02
C LEU A 48 -13.73 4.71 1.53
N PHE A 49 -14.06 5.84 2.14
CA PHE A 49 -13.79 6.09 3.55
C PHE A 49 -14.44 5.05 4.48
N ASP A 50 -15.72 4.74 4.27
CA ASP A 50 -16.44 3.74 5.06
C ASP A 50 -15.84 2.34 4.89
N LEU A 51 -15.28 2.02 3.73
CA LEU A 51 -14.62 0.73 3.54
C LEU A 51 -13.31 0.68 4.34
N VAL A 52 -12.50 1.74 4.24
CA VAL A 52 -11.18 1.79 4.88
C VAL A 52 -11.33 1.73 6.40
N THR A 53 -12.33 2.39 6.97
CA THR A 53 -12.60 2.34 8.42
C THR A 53 -12.97 0.93 8.90
N LEU A 54 -13.63 0.11 8.08
CA LEU A 54 -13.93 -1.28 8.44
C LEU A 54 -12.67 -2.15 8.57
N TYR A 55 -11.67 -1.93 7.73
CA TYR A 55 -10.43 -2.72 7.72
C TYR A 55 -9.35 -2.17 8.65
N LEU A 56 -9.32 -0.84 8.84
CA LEU A 56 -8.31 -0.19 9.67
C LEU A 56 -8.72 -0.09 11.15
N GLY A 57 -10.03 -0.16 11.42
CA GLY A 57 -10.57 -0.02 12.77
C GLY A 57 -10.40 1.40 13.33
N GLU A 58 -10.20 1.48 14.64
CA GLU A 58 -9.98 2.75 15.35
C GLU A 58 -8.59 3.31 15.04
N THR A 59 -8.53 4.39 14.26
CA THR A 59 -7.32 5.18 14.02
C THR A 59 -7.66 6.65 13.84
N GLU A 60 -6.65 7.51 13.82
CA GLU A 60 -6.82 8.91 13.47
C GLU A 60 -6.93 9.10 11.95
N TYR A 61 -7.83 10.01 11.55
CA TYR A 61 -7.99 10.42 10.17
C TYR A 61 -7.85 11.94 10.08
N ARG A 62 -7.09 12.39 9.08
CA ARG A 62 -7.07 13.81 8.69
C ARG A 62 -7.88 14.01 7.42
N ASN A 63 -8.79 14.98 7.47
CA ASN A 63 -9.57 15.38 6.31
C ASN A 63 -8.75 16.32 5.43
N PHE A 64 -8.88 16.15 4.13
CA PHE A 64 -8.18 16.92 3.13
C PHE A 64 -9.15 17.29 2.02
N PHE A 65 -9.15 18.55 1.63
CA PHE A 65 -9.92 19.02 0.48
C PHE A 65 -8.96 19.13 -0.70
N LEU A 66 -9.25 18.38 -1.75
CA LEU A 66 -8.48 18.38 -2.99
C LEU A 66 -9.26 19.15 -4.04
N GLU A 67 -8.59 20.11 -4.67
CA GLU A 67 -9.02 20.73 -5.92
C GLU A 67 -7.93 20.48 -6.98
N ASP A 68 -8.34 20.02 -8.16
CA ASP A 68 -7.44 19.81 -9.29
C ASP A 68 -7.36 21.02 -10.24
N ASP A 69 -6.53 20.90 -11.28
CA ASP A 69 -6.31 21.98 -12.25
C ASP A 69 -7.53 22.29 -13.16
N GLN A 70 -8.53 21.42 -13.19
CA GLN A 70 -9.81 21.63 -13.87
C GLN A 70 -10.88 22.22 -12.92
N GLY A 71 -10.52 22.51 -11.66
CA GLY A 71 -11.43 23.02 -10.65
C GLY A 71 -12.39 21.97 -10.07
N ARG A 72 -12.13 20.66 -10.28
CA ARG A 72 -12.92 19.61 -9.63
C ARG A 72 -12.47 19.46 -8.20
N GLN A 73 -13.46 19.38 -7.31
CA GLN A 73 -13.26 19.39 -5.87
C GLN A 73 -13.76 18.09 -5.24
N ALA A 74 -12.99 17.53 -4.32
CA ALA A 74 -13.38 16.34 -3.56
C ALA A 74 -12.74 16.29 -2.17
N PHE A 75 -13.45 15.66 -1.24
CA PHE A 75 -12.91 15.32 0.08
C PHE A 75 -12.14 14.00 0.01
N TYR A 76 -10.96 14.03 0.63
CA TYR A 76 -10.11 12.89 0.86
C TYR A 76 -9.81 12.75 2.35
N TYR A 77 -9.52 11.52 2.75
CA TYR A 77 -9.22 11.15 4.13
C TYR A 77 -7.85 10.49 4.17
N ILE A 78 -7.03 10.92 5.12
CA ILE A 78 -5.68 10.42 5.35
C ILE A 78 -5.73 9.59 6.63
N PRO A 79 -5.81 8.26 6.55
CA PRO A 79 -5.64 7.41 7.72
C PRO A 79 -4.20 7.46 8.24
N GLN A 80 -4.05 7.37 9.56
CA GLN A 80 -2.79 6.98 10.15
C GLN A 80 -2.58 5.47 9.97
N LEU A 81 -1.68 5.10 9.06
CA LEU A 81 -1.32 3.72 8.78
C LEU A 81 -0.15 3.25 9.66
N PRO A 82 -0.17 1.99 10.14
CA PRO A 82 1.00 1.37 10.76
C PRO A 82 2.19 1.34 9.81
N LEU A 83 3.40 1.54 10.33
CA LEU A 83 4.65 1.40 9.59
C LEU A 83 5.32 0.08 9.97
N MET A 84 5.49 -0.83 9.01
CA MET A 84 5.92 -2.21 9.30
C MET A 84 7.22 -2.59 8.59
N ASP A 85 8.15 -3.20 9.33
CA ASP A 85 9.28 -3.95 8.79
C ASP A 85 8.81 -5.36 8.38
N CYS A 86 8.33 -5.44 7.14
CA CYS A 86 7.69 -6.63 6.60
C CYS A 86 8.48 -7.34 5.50
N LEU A 87 9.49 -6.69 4.91
CA LEU A 87 10.20 -7.23 3.75
C LEU A 87 11.18 -8.32 4.15
N SER A 88 11.03 -9.49 3.55
CA SER A 88 12.00 -10.57 3.57
C SER A 88 13.37 -10.11 3.05
N GLU A 89 14.44 -10.73 3.54
CA GLU A 89 15.77 -10.60 2.93
C GLU A 89 15.82 -11.12 1.48
N GLN A 90 14.85 -11.95 1.08
CA GLN A 90 14.70 -12.44 -0.31
C GLN A 90 14.04 -11.40 -1.23
N SER A 91 13.49 -10.31 -0.68
CA SER A 91 12.93 -9.22 -1.48
C SER A 91 14.00 -8.54 -2.32
N ARG A 92 13.61 -7.97 -3.46
CA ARG A 92 14.52 -7.19 -4.29
C ARG A 92 13.99 -5.78 -4.45
N SER A 93 14.86 -4.81 -4.22
CA SER A 93 14.62 -3.40 -4.49
C SER A 93 15.71 -2.90 -5.44
N ASN A 94 15.42 -1.83 -6.16
CA ASN A 94 16.43 -1.14 -6.93
C ASN A 94 17.52 -0.53 -6.01
N PRO A 95 18.70 -0.16 -6.55
CA PRO A 95 19.85 0.23 -5.74
C PRO A 95 19.62 1.41 -4.78
N ASP A 96 18.75 2.36 -5.14
CA ASP A 96 18.42 3.53 -4.31
C ASP A 96 17.19 3.30 -3.41
N LYS A 97 16.63 2.08 -3.41
CA LYS A 97 15.44 1.65 -2.67
C LYS A 97 14.19 2.48 -2.93
N SER A 98 14.11 3.15 -4.07
CA SER A 98 12.91 3.88 -4.48
C SER A 98 11.79 2.96 -4.96
N TRP A 99 12.11 1.74 -5.36
CA TRP A 99 11.14 0.81 -5.91
C TRP A 99 11.47 -0.64 -5.51
N ILE A 100 10.43 -1.42 -5.21
CA ILE A 100 10.56 -2.84 -4.85
C ILE A 100 10.23 -3.68 -6.08
N GLU A 101 11.26 -4.24 -6.72
CA GLU A 101 11.08 -5.09 -7.90
C GLU A 101 10.42 -6.43 -7.60
N ARG A 102 10.66 -6.94 -6.39
CA ARG A 102 10.02 -8.17 -5.93
C ARG A 102 9.71 -8.07 -4.46
N THR A 103 8.42 -8.00 -4.14
CA THR A 103 7.94 -7.96 -2.75
C THR A 103 7.76 -9.38 -2.21
N ILE A 104 8.52 -9.73 -1.18
CA ILE A 104 8.35 -10.97 -0.42
C ILE A 104 8.19 -10.60 1.06
N ILE A 105 7.09 -11.02 1.67
CA ILE A 105 6.74 -10.66 3.05
C ILE A 105 7.23 -11.72 4.03
N LYS A 106 7.81 -11.30 5.16
CA LYS A 106 8.27 -12.19 6.24
C LYS A 106 7.12 -13.08 6.71
N ALA A 107 7.38 -14.38 6.85
CA ALA A 107 6.35 -15.32 7.31
C ALA A 107 6.16 -15.31 8.83
N GLY A 108 5.02 -15.86 9.29
CA GLY A 108 4.78 -16.12 10.71
C GLY A 108 4.50 -14.89 11.57
N ARG A 109 4.20 -13.74 10.94
CA ARG A 109 3.74 -12.52 11.62
C ARG A 109 2.29 -12.26 11.23
N ASP A 110 1.54 -11.73 12.19
CA ASP A 110 0.22 -11.18 11.93
C ASP A 110 0.38 -9.73 11.47
N TYR A 111 -0.21 -9.39 10.33
CA TYR A 111 -0.09 -8.07 9.72
C TYR A 111 -1.47 -7.43 9.61
N PRO A 112 -1.57 -6.10 9.83
CA PRO A 112 -2.82 -5.37 9.57
C PRO A 112 -3.30 -5.53 8.13
N ASP A 113 -4.60 -5.33 7.90
CA ASP A 113 -5.19 -5.41 6.56
C ASP A 113 -4.67 -4.34 5.59
N ILE A 114 -4.15 -3.23 6.12
CA ILE A 114 -3.38 -2.24 5.37
C ILE A 114 -2.30 -1.62 6.24
N PHE A 115 -1.11 -1.47 5.69
CA PHE A 115 0.01 -0.81 6.35
C PHE A 115 1.04 -0.26 5.35
N GLN A 116 1.87 0.68 5.80
CA GLN A 116 2.99 1.21 5.03
C GLN A 116 4.25 0.36 5.24
N ILE A 117 4.96 0.06 4.16
CA ILE A 117 6.25 -0.63 4.21
C ILE A 117 7.33 0.31 4.74
N SER A 118 8.14 -0.17 5.68
CA SER A 118 9.32 0.55 6.19
C SER A 118 10.60 0.15 5.45
N GLY A 119 11.66 0.96 5.58
CA GLY A 119 12.99 0.62 5.06
C GLY A 119 13.20 0.82 3.56
N ILE A 120 12.23 1.43 2.87
CA ILE A 120 12.30 1.87 1.48
C ILE A 120 12.25 3.40 1.39
N ARG A 121 12.79 3.96 0.31
CA ARG A 121 12.87 5.42 0.11
C ARG A 121 11.51 6.00 -0.24
N ASP A 122 10.84 5.40 -1.21
CA ASP A 122 9.52 5.84 -1.65
C ASP A 122 8.45 5.09 -0.85
N ARG A 123 7.19 5.53 -0.95
CA ARG A 123 6.10 4.88 -0.21
C ARG A 123 5.57 3.68 -0.99
N ALA A 124 5.32 2.60 -0.27
CA ALA A 124 4.57 1.46 -0.76
C ALA A 124 3.72 0.91 0.39
N TYR A 125 2.57 0.33 0.02
CA TYR A 125 1.60 -0.16 0.98
C TYR A 125 1.32 -1.64 0.71
N ILE A 126 1.06 -2.39 1.78
CA ILE A 126 0.54 -3.74 1.69
C ILE A 126 -0.94 -3.69 2.04
N LEU A 127 -1.71 -4.46 1.30
CA LEU A 127 -3.13 -4.73 1.48
C LEU A 127 -3.30 -6.23 1.71
N SER A 128 -4.19 -6.62 2.62
CA SER A 128 -4.68 -7.98 2.65
C SER A 128 -5.49 -8.28 1.39
N LEU A 129 -5.55 -9.56 1.03
CA LEU A 129 -6.37 -10.00 -0.11
C LEU A 129 -7.86 -9.64 0.07
N PRO A 130 -8.49 -9.87 1.24
CA PRO A 130 -9.89 -9.46 1.45
C PRO A 130 -10.12 -7.95 1.25
N PHE A 131 -9.19 -7.10 1.69
CA PHE A 131 -9.34 -5.66 1.52
C PHE A 131 -9.19 -5.25 0.06
N ALA A 132 -8.16 -5.74 -0.62
CA ALA A 132 -7.95 -5.48 -2.04
C ALA A 132 -9.14 -5.95 -2.91
N GLU A 133 -9.69 -7.12 -2.64
CA GLU A 133 -10.89 -7.59 -3.33
C GLU A 133 -12.10 -6.69 -3.08
N SER A 134 -12.28 -6.19 -1.86
CA SER A 134 -13.36 -5.27 -1.53
C SER A 134 -13.23 -3.93 -2.27
N LEU A 135 -12.00 -3.45 -2.50
CA LEU A 135 -11.75 -2.28 -3.36
C LEU A 135 -12.17 -2.57 -4.81
N LEU A 136 -11.73 -3.70 -5.36
CA LEU A 136 -12.02 -4.08 -6.75
C LEU A 136 -13.52 -4.29 -7.01
N ARG A 137 -14.24 -4.94 -6.09
CA ARG A 137 -15.70 -5.17 -6.22
C ARG A 137 -16.51 -3.88 -6.26
N ARG A 138 -15.98 -2.78 -5.71
CA ARG A 138 -16.64 -1.46 -5.71
C ARG A 138 -16.28 -0.61 -6.94
N GLY A 139 -15.43 -1.13 -7.82
CA GLY A 139 -14.95 -0.38 -8.98
C GLY A 139 -13.98 0.74 -8.60
N ALA A 140 -13.32 0.64 -7.45
CA ALA A 140 -12.30 1.61 -7.05
C ALA A 140 -11.18 1.64 -8.10
N GLY A 141 -10.79 2.83 -8.53
CA GLY A 141 -9.80 3.04 -9.59
C GLY A 141 -8.74 4.07 -9.25
N GLY A 142 -7.74 4.18 -10.14
CA GLY A 142 -6.63 5.13 -9.99
C GLY A 142 -5.39 4.57 -9.28
N PHE A 143 -5.32 3.25 -9.08
CA PHE A 143 -4.18 2.57 -8.46
C PHE A 143 -3.86 1.26 -9.20
N PHE A 144 -2.65 0.75 -9.00
CA PHE A 144 -2.22 -0.56 -9.45
C PHE A 144 -2.02 -1.48 -8.25
N LEU A 145 -2.27 -2.77 -8.48
CA LEU A 145 -2.06 -3.82 -7.48
C LEU A 145 -1.06 -4.84 -8.05
N GLU A 146 -0.11 -5.24 -7.22
CA GLU A 146 0.86 -6.28 -7.54
C GLU A 146 0.80 -7.38 -6.48
N GLU A 147 1.02 -8.63 -6.88
CA GLU A 147 1.04 -9.73 -5.94
C GLU A 147 2.31 -9.69 -5.08
N ALA A 148 2.12 -9.83 -3.77
CA ALA A 148 3.21 -10.00 -2.82
C ALA A 148 3.27 -11.46 -2.35
N ALA A 149 4.41 -12.10 -2.60
CA ALA A 149 4.70 -13.43 -2.09
C ALA A 149 4.93 -13.38 -0.57
N VAL A 150 4.76 -14.53 0.09
CA VAL A 150 5.12 -14.72 1.50
C VAL A 150 6.30 -15.67 1.56
N GLU A 151 7.27 -15.40 2.45
CA GLU A 151 8.40 -16.31 2.67
C GLU A 151 7.88 -17.73 2.91
N GLU A 152 8.49 -18.70 2.23
CA GLU A 152 8.30 -20.09 2.59
C GLU A 152 9.03 -20.33 3.91
N LYS A 153 8.32 -20.82 4.92
CA LYS A 153 8.99 -21.33 6.12
C LYS A 153 9.84 -22.53 5.67
N PRO A 154 11.12 -22.64 6.07
CA PRO A 154 11.85 -23.87 5.83
C PRO A 154 11.10 -25.03 6.49
N ASP A 155 10.83 -26.08 5.71
CA ASP A 155 10.28 -27.37 6.15
C ASP A 155 11.26 -28.02 7.14
N THR A 156 11.22 -27.63 8.42
CA THR A 156 12.12 -28.18 9.45
C THR A 156 11.78 -29.63 9.84
N GLU A 157 10.69 -30.22 9.33
CA GLU A 157 10.22 -31.55 9.76
C GLU A 157 10.58 -32.73 8.84
N LYS A 158 11.25 -32.55 7.70
CA LYS A 158 11.56 -33.68 6.79
C LYS A 158 12.95 -34.33 6.96
N ASN A 159 13.82 -33.83 7.83
CA ASN A 159 15.20 -34.34 7.95
C ASN A 159 15.48 -35.21 9.19
N LEU A 160 14.47 -35.63 9.97
CA LEU A 160 14.69 -36.50 11.15
C LEU A 160 14.29 -37.97 10.99
N HIS A 161 13.93 -38.45 9.79
CA HIS A 161 13.52 -39.85 9.59
C HIS A 161 14.34 -40.68 8.60
N MET A 162 15.49 -40.17 8.13
CA MET A 162 16.41 -40.93 7.27
C MET A 162 17.80 -41.10 7.92
N GLY A 163 17.82 -41.57 9.18
CA GLY A 163 19.05 -41.74 9.96
C GLY A 163 19.11 -43.04 10.76
N GLY A 164 18.50 -44.13 10.29
CA GLY A 164 18.56 -45.38 11.02
C GLY A 164 18.07 -46.58 10.23
N ARG A 165 18.98 -47.17 9.42
CA ARG A 165 19.14 -48.62 9.20
C ARG A 165 20.20 -48.86 8.14
N GLU A 166 21.42 -49.08 8.58
CA GLU A 166 22.31 -50.05 7.94
C GLU A 166 22.85 -50.96 9.05
N LEU A 167 22.56 -52.26 8.91
CA LEU A 167 23.09 -53.37 9.70
C LEU A 167 24.37 -53.86 9.02
#